data_AF-A0A345NMY0-F1
#
_entry.id   AF-A0A345NMY0-F1
#
_cell.length_a   1.000
_cell.length_b   1.000
_cell.length_c   1.000
_cell.angle_alpha   90.00
_cell.angle_beta   90.00
_cell.angle_gamma   90.00
#
_symmetry.space_group_name_H-M   'P 1'
#
loop_
_entity.id
_entity.type
_entity.pdbx_description
1 polymer ?
#
loop_
_entity_poly.entity_id
_entity_poly.type
_entity_poly.pdbx_seq_one_letter_code
_entity_poly.pdbx_strand_id
1 'polypeptide(L)'
;MSVVLTLAGVLLVLVGLQDMFHTLLHPTGQGRLTGLVLAALWKLSRATRHRLVVVGPSGMLLVLLLWVILQVCGWALIYLPHVPRGFTYSSGLDPGRYVDAVESLYVSAVTLTTLGYGDVVATQPWVRAVSPLEALTGFALLTAGLTWFTQIYPPLSRRRALALELKGLADAGYADSLQDTDPAVATRVLDTLAAQVGTVRIDFAQHGEGFYFQESDPDLSLAHHASYLVRLTSSALACPDRCVHRSGLRLSSSVEQLSATLDANFLHVGAGPQQVFDAYAVEHGHGQ
;
A
#
# COMPACT_ATOMS: atom_id res chain seq x y z
N MET A 1 13.67 36.23 5.41
CA MET A 1 12.37 35.60 5.14
C MET A 1 12.42 34.68 3.91
N SER A 2 13.00 35.13 2.79
CA SER A 2 13.20 34.33 1.57
C SER A 2 13.91 32.99 1.80
N VAL A 3 15.06 32.99 2.48
CA VAL A 3 15.84 31.77 2.76
C VAL A 3 15.05 30.75 3.57
N VAL A 4 14.23 31.20 4.52
CA VAL A 4 13.40 30.31 5.35
C VAL A 4 12.34 29.61 4.51
N LEU A 5 11.67 30.34 3.60
CA LEU A 5 10.68 29.78 2.69
C LEU A 5 11.31 28.75 1.73
N THR A 6 12.48 29.08 1.16
CA THR A 6 13.21 28.16 0.29
C THR A 6 13.64 26.89 1.04
N LEU A 7 14.19 27.02 2.25
CA LEU A 7 14.56 25.86 3.07
C LEU A 7 13.35 25.01 3.47
N ALA A 8 12.22 25.64 3.82
CA ALA A 8 10.98 24.94 4.11
C ALA A 8 10.45 24.20 2.88
N GLY A 9 10.50 24.81 1.70
CA GLY A 9 10.12 24.19 0.43
C GLY A 9 11.00 22.99 0.08
N VAL A 10 12.33 23.14 0.18
CA VAL A 10 13.28 22.03 -0.03
C VAL A 10 13.02 20.88 0.93
N LEU A 11 12.79 21.17 2.22
CA LEU A 11 12.46 20.14 3.20
C LEU A 11 11.17 19.42 2.83
N LEU A 12 10.13 20.15 2.40
CA LEU A 12 8.85 19.56 2.01
C LEU A 12 8.98 18.64 0.79
N VAL A 13 9.75 19.07 -0.23
CA VAL A 13 10.09 18.26 -1.42
C VAL A 13 10.81 16.97 -1.00
N LEU A 14 11.82 17.09 -0.13
CA LEU A 14 12.59 15.95 0.35
C LEU A 14 11.74 14.98 1.18
N VAL A 15 10.84 15.49 2.03
CA VAL A 15 9.90 14.66 2.80
C VAL A 15 8.98 13.87 1.85
N GLY A 16 8.43 14.53 0.82
CA GLY A 16 7.60 13.87 -0.19
C GLY A 16 8.36 12.80 -0.98
N LEU A 17 9.58 13.10 -1.44
CA LEU A 17 10.42 12.15 -2.16
C LEU A 17 10.87 10.98 -1.29
N GLN A 18 11.20 11.25 -0.02
CA GLN A 18 11.60 10.22 0.94
C GLN A 18 10.44 9.28 1.28
N ASP A 19 9.22 9.82 1.46
CA ASP A 19 8.03 8.99 1.67
C ASP A 19 7.75 8.11 0.45
N MET A 20 7.76 8.69 -0.75
CA MET A 20 7.64 7.95 -2.01
C MET A 20 8.70 6.86 -2.16
N PHE A 21 9.97 7.18 -1.90
CA PHE A 21 11.08 6.22 -1.97
C PHE A 21 10.90 5.08 -0.98
N HIS A 22 10.51 5.38 0.26
CA HIS A 22 10.29 4.33 1.25
C HIS A 22 9.10 3.45 0.90
N THR A 23 7.99 4.02 0.44
CA THR A 23 6.80 3.25 0.06
C THR A 23 7.02 2.39 -1.18
N LEU A 24 7.79 2.87 -2.18
CA LEU A 24 7.88 2.20 -3.48
C LEU A 24 9.15 1.38 -3.68
N LEU A 25 10.27 1.78 -3.08
CA LEU A 25 11.59 1.19 -3.35
C LEU A 25 12.16 0.43 -2.16
N HIS A 26 11.57 0.56 -0.96
CA HIS A 26 12.04 -0.13 0.23
C HIS A 26 11.26 -1.45 0.44
N PRO A 27 11.89 -2.63 0.39
CA PRO A 27 11.17 -3.92 0.32
C PRO A 27 10.33 -4.31 1.55
N THR A 28 10.42 -3.60 2.66
CA THR A 28 9.84 -4.01 3.96
C THR A 28 9.29 -2.83 4.77
N GLY A 29 9.07 -1.68 4.13
CA GLY A 29 8.61 -0.48 4.83
C GLY A 29 7.55 0.28 4.05
N GLN A 30 6.56 0.79 4.76
CA GLN A 30 5.68 1.83 4.25
C GLN A 30 6.23 3.19 4.67
N GLY A 31 6.16 4.18 3.78
CA GLY A 31 6.41 5.57 4.14
C GLY A 31 5.51 5.99 5.31
N ARG A 32 6.03 6.84 6.21
CA ARG A 32 5.28 7.26 7.41
C ARG A 32 4.00 8.00 7.05
N LEU A 33 4.03 8.86 6.03
CA LEU A 33 2.85 9.61 5.58
C LEU A 33 1.86 8.68 4.89
N THR A 34 2.37 7.78 4.06
CA THR A 34 1.58 6.72 3.42
C THR A 34 0.81 5.91 4.46
N GLY A 35 1.50 5.36 5.47
CA GLY A 35 0.87 4.57 6.53
C GLY A 35 -0.16 5.36 7.34
N LEU A 36 0.10 6.64 7.63
CA LEU A 36 -0.86 7.51 8.30
C LEU A 36 -2.13 7.75 7.47
N VAL A 37 -1.99 8.00 6.17
CA VAL A 37 -3.13 8.20 5.25
C VAL A 37 -3.96 6.93 5.16
N LEU A 38 -3.33 5.78 4.96
CA LEU A 38 -4.02 4.50 4.87
C LEU A 38 -4.74 4.15 6.19
N ALA A 39 -4.06 4.31 7.33
CA ALA A 39 -4.67 4.09 8.65
C ALA A 39 -5.82 5.07 8.95
N ALA A 40 -5.71 6.33 8.55
CA ALA A 40 -6.77 7.33 8.71
C ALA A 40 -7.99 6.99 7.84
N LEU A 41 -7.76 6.65 6.57
CA LEU A 41 -8.81 6.21 5.66
C LEU A 41 -9.50 4.94 6.18
N TRP A 42 -8.71 4.01 6.73
CA TRP A 42 -9.23 2.79 7.33
C TRP A 42 -10.11 3.06 8.55
N LYS A 43 -9.67 3.94 9.47
CA LYS A 43 -10.48 4.37 10.62
C LYS A 43 -11.80 5.02 10.17
N LEU A 44 -11.77 5.83 9.12
CA LEU A 44 -12.98 6.45 8.56
C LEU A 44 -13.91 5.42 7.91
N SER A 45 -13.35 4.42 7.21
CA SER A 45 -14.09 3.30 6.64
C SER A 45 -14.82 2.52 7.73
N ARG A 46 -14.14 2.19 8.84
CA ARG A 46 -14.76 1.52 10.00
C ARG A 46 -15.90 2.36 10.58
N ALA A 47 -15.69 3.67 10.75
CA ALA A 47 -16.72 4.58 11.26
C ALA A 47 -17.97 4.64 10.37
N THR A 48 -17.81 4.41 9.06
CA THR A 48 -18.90 4.38 8.07
C THR A 48 -19.44 2.97 7.81
N ARG A 49 -19.08 1.97 8.64
CA ARG A 49 -19.41 0.55 8.52
C ARG A 49 -19.04 -0.05 7.15
N HIS A 50 -17.86 0.30 6.64
CA HIS A 50 -17.33 -0.24 5.39
C HIS A 50 -18.22 -0.04 4.16
N ARG A 51 -19.12 0.96 4.17
CA ARG A 51 -19.94 1.32 3.00
C ARG A 51 -19.11 1.77 1.80
N LEU A 52 -17.85 2.14 2.04
CA LEU A 52 -16.88 2.47 1.01
C LEU A 52 -16.17 1.18 0.58
N VAL A 53 -16.74 0.46 -0.38
CA VAL A 53 -16.16 -0.78 -0.94
C VAL A 53 -14.78 -0.54 -1.62
N VAL A 54 -14.38 0.72 -1.83
CA VAL A 54 -13.19 1.12 -2.61
C VAL A 54 -12.04 1.61 -1.73
N VAL A 55 -11.91 1.14 -0.49
CA VAL A 55 -10.92 1.68 0.47
C VAL A 55 -9.48 1.46 0.01
N GLY A 56 -9.15 0.27 -0.51
CA GLY A 56 -7.80 -0.03 -1.02
C GLY A 56 -7.37 0.88 -2.18
N PRO A 57 -8.06 0.84 -3.34
CA PRO A 57 -7.71 1.69 -4.48
C PRO A 57 -7.80 3.19 -4.18
N SER A 58 -8.78 3.61 -3.37
CA SER A 58 -8.92 5.03 -2.99
C SER A 58 -7.80 5.47 -2.06
N GLY A 59 -7.31 4.59 -1.17
CA GLY A 59 -6.15 4.84 -0.33
C GLY A 59 -4.90 5.09 -1.14
N MET A 60 -4.64 4.24 -2.14
CA MET A 60 -3.51 4.43 -3.07
C MET A 60 -3.62 5.76 -3.83
N LEU A 61 -4.81 6.09 -4.34
CA LEU A 61 -5.03 7.37 -5.03
C LEU A 61 -4.79 8.57 -4.11
N LEU A 62 -5.25 8.50 -2.86
CA LEU A 62 -5.09 9.58 -1.88
C LEU A 62 -3.62 9.79 -1.51
N VAL A 63 -2.84 8.72 -1.38
CA VAL A 63 -1.39 8.78 -1.16
C VAL A 63 -0.68 9.43 -2.34
N LEU A 64 -1.04 9.05 -3.58
CA LEU A 64 -0.49 9.66 -4.78
C LEU A 64 -0.79 11.17 -4.84
N LEU A 65 -2.04 11.56 -4.55
CA LEU A 65 -2.44 12.96 -4.49
C LEU A 65 -1.70 13.72 -3.38
N LEU A 66 -1.49 13.11 -2.22
CA LEU A 66 -0.70 13.69 -1.14
C LEU A 66 0.73 13.99 -1.62
N TRP A 67 1.39 13.05 -2.29
CA TRP A 67 2.73 13.28 -2.83
C TRP A 67 2.74 14.42 -3.86
N VAL A 68 1.77 14.46 -4.78
CA VAL A 68 1.63 15.58 -5.74
C VAL A 68 1.49 16.91 -5.01
N ILE A 69 0.60 16.99 -4.02
CA ILE A 69 0.36 18.21 -3.23
C ILE A 69 1.64 18.63 -2.50
N LEU A 70 2.35 17.70 -1.87
CA LEU A 70 3.63 17.98 -1.23
C LEU A 70 4.65 18.53 -2.23
N GLN A 71 4.74 17.97 -3.43
CA GLN A 71 5.67 18.49 -4.43
C GLN A 71 5.26 19.88 -4.92
N VAL A 72 3.98 20.09 -5.27
CA VAL A 72 3.50 21.40 -5.71
C VAL A 72 3.72 22.46 -4.64
N CYS A 73 3.37 22.18 -3.38
CA CYS A 73 3.57 23.12 -2.29
C CYS A 73 5.06 23.37 -2.00
N GLY A 74 5.91 22.35 -2.09
CA GLY A 74 7.33 22.46 -1.79
C GLY A 74 8.07 23.31 -2.82
N TRP A 75 7.80 23.07 -4.09
CA TRP A 75 8.33 23.86 -5.20
C TRP A 75 7.76 25.28 -5.23
N ALA A 76 6.46 25.45 -4.96
CA ALA A 76 5.86 26.78 -4.81
C ALA A 76 6.56 27.62 -3.72
N LEU A 77 6.88 27.03 -2.56
CA LEU A 77 7.64 27.71 -1.51
C LEU A 77 9.06 28.10 -1.94
N ILE A 78 9.69 27.33 -2.83
CA ILE A 78 11.00 27.64 -3.42
C ILE A 78 10.89 28.83 -4.38
N TYR A 79 9.82 28.90 -5.17
CA TYR A 79 9.59 29.97 -6.15
C TYR A 79 9.04 31.26 -5.54
N LEU A 80 8.28 31.17 -4.45
CA LEU A 80 7.60 32.30 -3.82
C LEU A 80 8.50 33.53 -3.58
N PRO A 81 9.75 33.42 -3.08
CA PRO A 81 10.62 34.59 -2.88
C PRO A 81 11.09 35.26 -4.17
N HIS A 82 10.89 34.60 -5.31
CA HIS A 82 11.38 34.99 -6.63
C HIS A 82 10.25 35.47 -7.53
N VAL A 83 8.99 35.19 -7.18
CA VAL A 83 7.83 35.79 -7.85
C VAL A 83 7.69 37.26 -7.43
N PRO A 84 7.37 38.18 -8.35
CA PRO A 84 7.34 38.01 -9.82
C PRO A 84 8.71 38.27 -10.48
N ARG A 85 9.69 38.84 -9.77
CA ARG A 85 10.93 39.40 -10.35
C ARG A 85 11.85 38.40 -11.06
N GLY A 86 11.78 37.13 -10.71
CA GLY A 86 12.57 36.02 -11.28
C GLY A 86 11.91 35.36 -12.49
N PHE A 87 10.74 35.86 -12.91
CA PHE A 87 9.93 35.31 -13.99
C PHE A 87 9.58 36.39 -15.02
N THR A 88 9.44 35.98 -16.27
CA THR A 88 8.88 36.80 -17.34
C THR A 88 7.51 36.27 -17.71
N TYR A 89 6.58 37.20 -17.90
CA TYR A 89 5.18 36.94 -18.19
C TYR A 89 4.88 37.26 -19.65
N SER A 90 3.98 36.47 -20.25
CA SER A 90 3.53 36.71 -21.62
C SER A 90 2.83 38.05 -21.78
N SER A 91 2.87 38.60 -22.99
CA SER A 91 2.24 39.88 -23.33
C SER A 91 0.75 39.86 -23.00
N GLY A 92 0.29 40.80 -22.16
CA GLY A 92 -1.11 40.92 -21.72
C GLY A 92 -1.37 40.41 -20.31
N LEU A 93 -0.39 39.74 -19.67
CA LEU A 93 -0.45 39.40 -18.25
C LEU A 93 0.20 40.52 -17.42
N ASP A 94 -0.51 41.00 -16.42
CA ASP A 94 0.02 41.93 -15.41
C ASP A 94 0.37 41.15 -14.13
N PRO A 95 1.67 40.97 -13.81
CA PRO A 95 2.08 40.25 -12.61
C PRO A 95 1.51 40.84 -11.32
N GLY A 96 1.29 42.16 -11.28
CA GLY A 96 0.74 42.86 -10.10
C GLY A 96 -0.71 42.53 -9.79
N ARG A 97 -1.42 41.86 -10.71
CA ARG A 97 -2.82 41.42 -10.54
C ARG A 97 -2.93 40.10 -9.78
N TYR A 98 -1.86 39.31 -9.70
CA TYR A 98 -1.86 37.98 -9.10
C TYR A 98 -1.22 38.02 -7.71
N VAL A 99 -1.75 37.22 -6.79
CA VAL A 99 -1.14 37.07 -5.47
C VAL A 99 0.09 36.17 -5.60
N ASP A 100 1.27 36.65 -5.18
CA ASP A 100 2.56 35.94 -5.33
C ASP A 100 2.50 34.45 -4.90
N ALA A 101 1.76 34.16 -3.82
CA ALA A 101 1.57 32.79 -3.34
C ALA A 101 0.80 31.90 -4.32
N VAL A 102 -0.30 32.41 -4.89
CA VAL A 102 -1.12 31.69 -5.88
C VAL A 102 -0.33 31.51 -7.17
N GLU A 103 0.42 32.53 -7.56
CA GLU A 103 1.26 32.51 -8.75
C GLU A 103 2.40 31.48 -8.62
N SER A 104 3.06 31.40 -7.46
CA SER A 104 4.09 30.39 -7.20
C SER A 104 3.54 28.96 -7.23
N LEU A 105 2.31 28.74 -6.74
CA LEU A 105 1.60 27.46 -6.83
C LEU A 105 1.24 27.11 -8.27
N TYR A 106 0.78 28.09 -9.05
CA TYR A 106 0.47 27.92 -10.47
C TYR A 106 1.71 27.49 -11.27
N VAL A 107 2.82 28.23 -11.15
CA VAL A 107 4.10 27.92 -11.82
C VAL A 107 4.58 26.52 -11.45
N SER A 108 4.52 26.16 -10.16
CA SER A 108 4.92 24.83 -9.70
C SER A 108 4.01 23.74 -10.27
N ALA A 109 2.68 23.89 -10.17
CA ALA A 109 1.74 22.89 -10.68
C ALA A 109 1.91 22.65 -12.19
N VAL A 110 2.04 23.71 -12.98
CA VAL A 110 2.22 23.63 -14.44
C VAL A 110 3.57 23.02 -14.82
N THR A 111 4.62 23.26 -14.03
CA THR A 111 5.96 22.68 -14.26
C THR A 111 6.00 21.21 -13.85
N LEU A 112 5.51 20.87 -12.65
CA LEU A 112 5.47 19.51 -12.13
C LEU A 112 4.62 18.58 -13.01
N THR A 113 3.47 19.06 -13.49
CA THR A 113 2.59 18.27 -14.37
C THR A 113 3.07 18.24 -15.82
N THR A 114 4.19 18.91 -16.15
CA THR A 114 4.75 19.05 -17.50
C THR A 114 3.82 19.73 -18.51
N LEU A 115 2.80 20.44 -18.02
CA LEU A 115 1.82 21.15 -18.85
C LEU A 115 2.45 22.35 -19.56
N GLY A 116 3.31 23.10 -18.85
CA GLY A 116 4.20 24.10 -19.43
C GLY A 116 3.54 25.11 -20.38
N TYR A 117 2.46 25.78 -19.99
CA TYR A 117 1.74 26.74 -20.84
C TYR A 117 2.63 27.83 -21.50
N GLY A 118 3.79 28.13 -20.89
CA GLY A 118 4.76 29.09 -21.42
C GLY A 118 4.35 30.55 -21.19
N ASP A 119 3.27 30.77 -20.47
CA ASP A 119 2.76 32.09 -20.08
C ASP A 119 3.61 32.74 -18.98
N VAL A 120 4.24 31.92 -18.12
CA VAL A 120 5.18 32.34 -17.07
C VAL A 120 6.47 31.52 -17.19
N VAL A 121 7.60 32.20 -17.40
CA VAL A 121 8.88 31.54 -17.68
C VAL A 121 9.96 32.05 -16.71
N ALA A 122 10.68 31.13 -16.07
CA ALA A 122 11.80 31.46 -15.20
C ALA A 122 12.95 32.12 -15.98
N THR A 123 13.35 33.33 -15.59
CA THR A 123 14.46 34.06 -16.20
C THR A 123 15.69 34.16 -15.30
N GLN A 124 15.50 34.06 -13.98
CA GLN A 124 16.62 34.04 -13.07
C GLN A 124 17.48 32.76 -13.27
N PRO A 125 18.81 32.87 -13.41
CA PRO A 125 19.67 31.75 -13.81
C PRO A 125 19.51 30.49 -12.94
N TRP A 126 19.42 30.66 -11.62
CA TRP A 126 19.31 29.51 -10.71
C TRP A 126 17.91 28.87 -10.78
N VAL A 127 16.82 29.65 -10.84
CA VAL A 127 15.44 29.12 -10.95
C VAL A 127 15.33 28.30 -12.23
N ARG A 128 15.84 28.86 -13.33
CA ARG A 128 15.81 28.24 -14.66
C ARG A 128 16.66 26.98 -14.73
N ALA A 129 17.75 26.90 -13.97
CA ALA A 129 18.58 25.70 -13.91
C ALA A 129 17.92 24.57 -13.10
N VAL A 130 17.14 24.92 -12.08
CA VAL A 130 16.50 23.95 -11.17
C VAL A 130 15.11 23.52 -11.67
N SER A 131 14.37 24.36 -12.39
CA SER A 131 13.00 24.03 -12.85
C SER A 131 12.87 22.75 -13.68
N PRO A 132 13.86 22.30 -14.50
CA PRO A 132 13.78 21.00 -15.16
C PRO A 132 13.80 19.82 -14.17
N LEU A 133 14.40 19.98 -13.00
CA LEU A 133 14.40 18.94 -11.95
C LEU A 133 12.99 18.76 -11.38
N GLU A 134 12.21 19.83 -11.24
CA GLU A 134 10.80 19.72 -10.85
C GLU A 134 10.00 18.89 -11.85
N ALA A 135 10.12 19.18 -13.14
CA ALA A 135 9.46 18.40 -14.19
C ALA A 135 9.89 16.92 -14.16
N LEU A 136 11.18 16.65 -13.94
CA LEU A 136 11.70 15.29 -13.78
C LEU A 136 11.10 14.59 -12.55
N THR A 137 10.95 15.30 -11.42
CA THR A 137 10.31 14.74 -10.22
C THR A 137 8.83 14.42 -10.46
N GLY A 138 8.10 15.27 -11.19
CA GLY A 138 6.72 15.00 -11.57
C GLY A 138 6.58 13.77 -12.47
N PHE A 139 7.45 13.65 -13.47
CA PHE A 139 7.50 12.47 -14.34
C PHE A 139 7.82 11.18 -13.57
N ALA A 140 8.80 11.24 -12.65
CA ALA A 140 9.16 10.12 -11.80
C ALA A 140 7.99 9.71 -10.89
N LEU A 141 7.29 10.68 -10.27
CA LEU A 141 6.13 10.45 -9.41
C LEU A 141 4.98 9.79 -10.18
N LEU A 142 4.64 10.29 -11.37
CA LEU A 142 3.60 9.67 -12.20
C LEU A 142 3.96 8.24 -12.61
N THR A 143 5.19 8.03 -13.06
CA THR A 143 5.68 6.71 -13.50
C THR A 143 5.68 5.72 -12.34
N ALA A 144 6.19 6.14 -11.17
CA ALA A 144 6.25 5.31 -9.98
C ALA A 144 4.84 5.02 -9.42
N GLY A 145 3.94 6.01 -9.42
CA GLY A 145 2.54 5.83 -9.04
C GLY A 145 1.80 4.82 -9.93
N LEU A 146 1.96 4.93 -11.25
CA LEU A 146 1.37 3.95 -12.19
C LEU A 146 1.94 2.54 -11.96
N THR A 147 3.25 2.44 -11.74
CA THR A 147 3.92 1.18 -11.44
C THR A 147 3.37 0.54 -10.17
N TRP A 148 3.20 1.33 -9.11
CA TRP A 148 2.62 0.89 -7.86
C TRP A 148 1.19 0.35 -8.01
N PHE A 149 0.34 1.05 -8.77
CA PHE A 149 -1.01 0.58 -9.09
C PHE A 149 -1.03 -0.74 -9.86
N THR A 150 -0.05 -1.01 -10.72
CA THR A 150 0.01 -2.28 -11.46
C THR A 150 0.58 -3.43 -10.63
N GLN A 151 1.51 -3.14 -9.72
CA GLN A 151 2.16 -4.14 -8.86
C GLN A 151 1.26 -4.68 -7.74
N ILE A 152 0.16 -4.00 -7.39
CA ILE A 152 -0.74 -4.48 -6.34
C ILE A 152 -1.59 -5.69 -6.77
N TYR A 153 -1.85 -5.87 -8.08
CA TYR A 153 -2.77 -6.90 -8.55
C TYR A 153 -2.24 -8.34 -8.40
N PRO A 154 -0.97 -8.67 -8.70
CA PRO A 154 -0.48 -10.04 -8.53
C PRO A 154 -0.55 -10.55 -7.08
N PRO A 155 -0.13 -9.80 -6.04
CA PRO A 155 -0.35 -10.19 -4.64
C PRO A 155 -1.82 -10.45 -4.30
N LEU A 156 -2.72 -9.55 -4.71
CA LEU A 156 -4.15 -9.71 -4.48
C LEU A 156 -4.70 -10.96 -5.17
N SER A 157 -4.26 -11.25 -6.39
CA SER A 157 -4.67 -12.45 -7.13
C SER A 157 -4.20 -13.73 -6.43
N ARG A 158 -2.97 -13.78 -5.90
CA ARG A 158 -2.48 -14.93 -5.11
C ARG A 158 -3.25 -15.12 -3.82
N ARG A 159 -3.57 -14.02 -3.13
CA ARG A 159 -4.41 -14.03 -1.92
C ARG A 159 -5.78 -14.64 -2.18
N ARG A 160 -6.43 -14.22 -3.28
CA ARG A 160 -7.74 -14.74 -3.72
C ARG A 160 -7.66 -16.22 -4.11
N ALA A 161 -6.59 -16.64 -4.79
CA ALA A 161 -6.38 -18.04 -5.14
C ALA A 161 -6.27 -18.92 -3.89
N LEU A 162 -5.50 -18.48 -2.89
CA LEU A 162 -5.41 -19.18 -1.60
C LEU A 162 -6.77 -19.23 -0.89
N ALA A 163 -7.55 -18.13 -0.90
CA ALA A 163 -8.89 -18.10 -0.31
C ALA A 163 -9.82 -19.15 -0.94
N LEU A 164 -9.85 -19.21 -2.28
CA LEU A 164 -10.65 -20.21 -3.01
C LEU A 164 -10.20 -21.64 -2.73
N GLU A 165 -8.89 -21.89 -2.62
CA GLU A 165 -8.36 -23.21 -2.27
C GLU A 165 -8.77 -23.62 -0.85
N LEU A 166 -8.65 -22.72 0.12
CA LEU A 166 -9.10 -22.96 1.50
C LEU A 166 -10.60 -23.20 1.58
N LYS A 167 -11.39 -22.42 0.83
CA LYS A 167 -12.84 -22.62 0.72
C LYS A 167 -13.16 -24.01 0.17
N GLY A 168 -12.58 -24.39 -0.96
CA GLY A 168 -12.82 -25.69 -1.57
C GLY A 168 -12.46 -26.86 -0.65
N LEU A 169 -11.37 -26.75 0.10
CA LEU A 169 -10.99 -27.75 1.11
C LEU A 169 -11.94 -27.77 2.31
N ALA A 170 -12.43 -26.60 2.74
CA ALA A 170 -13.38 -26.50 3.84
C ALA A 170 -14.76 -27.09 3.46
N ASP A 171 -15.26 -26.77 2.26
CA ASP A 171 -16.51 -27.28 1.71
C ASP A 171 -16.47 -28.81 1.54
N ALA A 172 -15.31 -29.37 1.22
CA ALA A 172 -15.09 -30.81 1.12
C ALA A 172 -14.88 -31.52 2.47
N GLY A 173 -14.85 -30.79 3.60
CA GLY A 173 -14.55 -31.39 4.91
C GLY A 173 -13.15 -32.01 4.97
N TYR A 174 -12.18 -31.45 4.24
CA TYR A 174 -10.86 -32.07 4.07
C TYR A 174 -10.09 -32.23 5.38
N ALA A 175 -10.22 -31.26 6.31
CA ALA A 175 -9.61 -31.36 7.63
C ALA A 175 -10.15 -32.52 8.47
N ASP A 176 -11.40 -32.94 8.25
CA ASP A 176 -12.04 -34.01 9.01
C ASP A 176 -11.72 -35.39 8.40
N SER A 177 -11.54 -35.45 7.08
CA SER A 177 -11.20 -36.66 6.31
C SER A 177 -9.69 -36.87 6.10
N LEU A 178 -8.85 -36.04 6.72
CA LEU A 178 -7.40 -36.03 6.50
C LEU A 178 -6.74 -37.36 6.90
N GLN A 179 -7.25 -38.01 7.96
CA GLN A 179 -6.74 -39.31 8.44
C GLN A 179 -7.05 -40.47 7.48
N ASP A 180 -8.15 -40.35 6.73
CA ASP A 180 -8.60 -41.36 5.76
C ASP A 180 -8.02 -41.12 4.36
N THR A 181 -7.37 -39.97 4.15
CA THR A 181 -6.75 -39.60 2.88
C THR A 181 -5.41 -40.31 2.70
N ASP A 182 -5.10 -40.72 1.47
CA ASP A 182 -3.78 -41.25 1.13
C ASP A 182 -2.65 -40.32 1.64
N PRO A 183 -1.67 -40.82 2.41
CA PRO A 183 -0.63 -39.99 3.02
C PRO A 183 0.18 -39.15 2.04
N ALA A 184 0.40 -39.65 0.81
CA ALA A 184 1.13 -38.92 -0.21
C ALA A 184 0.30 -37.76 -0.79
N VAL A 185 -1.02 -37.97 -0.95
CA VAL A 185 -1.95 -36.90 -1.33
C VAL A 185 -2.06 -35.85 -0.22
N ALA A 186 -2.23 -36.26 1.04
CA ALA A 186 -2.30 -35.37 2.19
C ALA A 186 -1.04 -34.51 2.33
N THR A 187 0.14 -35.15 2.25
CA THR A 187 1.44 -34.45 2.28
C THR A 187 1.54 -33.40 1.17
N ARG A 188 1.14 -33.75 -0.07
CA ARG A 188 1.18 -32.83 -1.21
C ARG A 188 0.30 -31.60 -1.00
N VAL A 189 -0.92 -31.77 -0.52
CA VAL A 189 -1.85 -30.65 -0.24
C VAL A 189 -1.28 -29.75 0.85
N LEU A 190 -0.83 -30.32 1.97
CA LEU A 190 -0.26 -29.57 3.09
C LEU A 190 1.00 -28.79 2.69
N ASP A 191 1.91 -29.41 1.93
CA ASP A 191 3.14 -28.75 1.45
C ASP A 191 2.85 -27.64 0.44
N THR A 192 1.82 -27.82 -0.41
CA THR A 192 1.38 -26.80 -1.38
C THR A 192 0.82 -25.59 -0.65
N LEU A 193 -0.09 -25.81 0.31
CA LEU A 193 -0.63 -24.75 1.15
C LEU A 193 0.47 -24.05 1.94
N ALA A 194 1.44 -24.78 2.50
CA ALA A 194 2.54 -24.18 3.25
C ALA A 194 3.37 -23.22 2.39
N ALA A 195 3.58 -23.55 1.10
CA ALA A 195 4.27 -22.68 0.15
C ALA A 195 3.42 -21.46 -0.27
N GLN A 196 2.11 -21.64 -0.49
CA GLN A 196 1.20 -20.54 -0.81
C GLN A 196 1.04 -19.56 0.36
N VAL A 197 0.85 -20.05 1.59
CA VAL A 197 0.82 -19.25 2.81
C VAL A 197 2.13 -18.48 2.98
N GLY A 198 3.27 -19.14 2.73
CA GLY A 198 4.58 -18.49 2.75
C GLY A 198 4.71 -17.36 1.71
N THR A 199 4.13 -17.53 0.52
CA THR A 199 4.10 -16.50 -0.53
C THR A 199 3.21 -15.33 -0.12
N VAL A 200 2.00 -15.59 0.38
CA VAL A 200 1.07 -14.56 0.87
C VAL A 200 1.65 -13.78 2.04
N ARG A 201 2.42 -14.44 2.93
CA ARG A 201 3.16 -13.76 4.00
C ARG A 201 4.17 -12.75 3.44
N ILE A 202 4.95 -13.15 2.44
CA ILE A 202 5.92 -12.25 1.78
C ILE A 202 5.16 -11.08 1.14
N ASP A 203 4.02 -11.36 0.50
CA ASP A 203 3.17 -10.33 -0.10
C ASP A 203 2.70 -9.30 0.93
N PHE A 204 2.24 -9.71 2.11
CA PHE A 204 1.87 -8.78 3.18
C PHE A 204 3.06 -7.98 3.75
N ALA A 205 4.26 -8.57 3.76
CA ALA A 205 5.46 -7.90 4.24
C ALA A 205 6.00 -6.85 3.25
N GLN A 206 5.84 -7.10 1.93
CA GLN A 206 6.33 -6.23 0.86
C GLN A 206 5.30 -5.20 0.39
N HIS A 207 4.01 -5.57 0.38
CA HIS A 207 2.89 -4.78 -0.14
C HIS A 207 1.83 -4.61 0.94
N GLY A 208 2.20 -3.99 2.07
CA GLY A 208 1.30 -3.90 3.22
C GLY A 208 0.01 -3.12 2.93
N GLU A 209 -0.01 -2.28 1.89
CA GLU A 209 -1.20 -1.57 1.43
C GLU A 209 -2.30 -2.54 0.97
N GLY A 210 -1.92 -3.75 0.54
CA GLY A 210 -2.83 -4.84 0.19
C GLY A 210 -3.70 -5.29 1.36
N PHE A 211 -3.31 -5.03 2.61
CA PHE A 211 -4.14 -5.27 3.79
C PHE A 211 -5.42 -4.44 3.77
N TYR A 212 -5.39 -3.22 3.22
CA TYR A 212 -6.56 -2.33 3.17
C TYR A 212 -7.51 -2.62 2.00
N PHE A 213 -7.19 -3.63 1.18
CA PHE A 213 -8.06 -4.11 0.11
C PHE A 213 -9.06 -5.11 0.64
N GLN A 214 -10.31 -4.68 0.74
CA GLN A 214 -11.45 -5.51 1.09
C GLN A 214 -11.98 -6.26 -0.15
N GLU A 215 -12.38 -7.51 0.06
CA GLU A 215 -13.07 -8.31 -0.96
C GLU A 215 -14.57 -8.21 -0.71
N SER A 216 -15.34 -7.85 -1.74
CA SER A 216 -16.80 -7.82 -1.65
C SER A 216 -17.42 -9.21 -1.65
N ASP A 217 -16.73 -10.17 -2.27
CA ASP A 217 -17.13 -11.57 -2.35
C ASP A 217 -16.46 -12.35 -1.19
N PRO A 218 -17.24 -12.89 -0.23
CA PRO A 218 -16.70 -13.69 0.87
C PRO A 218 -15.87 -14.87 0.39
N ASP A 219 -16.20 -15.47 -0.76
CA ASP A 219 -15.50 -16.64 -1.29
C ASP A 219 -14.05 -16.32 -1.71
N LEU A 220 -13.79 -15.06 -2.07
CA LEU A 220 -12.46 -14.56 -2.45
C LEU A 220 -11.69 -14.00 -1.25
N SER A 221 -12.34 -13.89 -0.10
CA SER A 221 -11.80 -13.24 1.09
C SER A 221 -10.93 -14.22 1.88
N LEU A 222 -9.61 -14.02 1.80
CA LEU A 222 -8.69 -14.77 2.67
C LEU A 222 -9.00 -14.50 4.15
N ALA A 223 -9.45 -13.29 4.50
CA ALA A 223 -9.82 -12.96 5.88
C ALA A 223 -10.95 -13.86 6.40
N HIS A 224 -11.90 -14.23 5.52
CA HIS A 224 -12.99 -15.12 5.88
C HIS A 224 -12.52 -16.58 6.08
N HIS A 225 -11.58 -17.06 5.27
CA HIS A 225 -11.15 -18.46 5.26
C HIS A 225 -9.87 -18.75 6.05
N ALA A 226 -9.13 -17.74 6.51
CA ALA A 226 -7.81 -17.90 7.13
C ALA A 226 -7.83 -18.79 8.39
N SER A 227 -8.88 -18.73 9.20
CA SER A 227 -9.03 -19.57 10.40
C SER A 227 -9.07 -21.07 10.08
N TYR A 228 -9.48 -21.45 8.86
CA TYR A 228 -9.45 -22.84 8.41
C TYR A 228 -8.02 -23.41 8.37
N LEU A 229 -6.99 -22.58 8.16
CA LEU A 229 -5.60 -23.02 8.24
C LEU A 229 -5.23 -23.58 9.62
N VAL A 230 -5.76 -22.99 10.70
CA VAL A 230 -5.51 -23.44 12.07
C VAL A 230 -6.20 -24.78 12.34
N ARG A 231 -7.42 -24.94 11.84
CA ARG A 231 -8.13 -26.23 11.90
C ARG A 231 -7.39 -27.31 11.12
N LEU A 232 -6.97 -27.01 9.89
CA LEU A 232 -6.26 -27.96 9.03
C LEU A 232 -4.90 -28.39 9.61
N THR A 233 -4.13 -27.44 10.15
CA THR A 233 -2.87 -27.74 10.84
C THR A 233 -3.09 -28.61 12.07
N SER A 234 -4.11 -28.31 12.88
CA SER A 234 -4.46 -29.13 14.05
C SER A 234 -4.81 -30.57 13.67
N SER A 235 -5.62 -30.77 12.62
CA SER A 235 -5.93 -32.10 12.08
C SER A 235 -4.68 -32.84 11.58
N ALA A 236 -3.81 -32.15 10.84
CA ALA A 236 -2.58 -32.75 10.31
C ALA A 236 -1.61 -33.18 11.41
N LEU A 237 -1.50 -32.40 12.49
CA LEU A 237 -0.66 -32.74 13.64
C LEU A 237 -1.22 -33.90 14.47
N ALA A 238 -2.54 -34.10 14.44
CA ALA A 238 -3.19 -35.25 15.07
C ALA A 238 -3.07 -36.56 14.27
N CYS A 239 -2.66 -36.50 12.99
CA CYS A 239 -2.49 -37.71 12.18
C CYS A 239 -1.34 -38.59 12.69
N PRO A 240 -1.53 -39.92 12.76
CA PRO A 240 -0.49 -40.85 13.21
C PRO A 240 0.62 -41.07 12.18
N ASP A 241 0.33 -40.83 10.89
CA ASP A 241 1.31 -40.94 9.82
C ASP A 241 2.41 -39.87 9.95
N ARG A 242 3.68 -40.30 9.95
CA ARG A 242 4.82 -39.41 10.18
C ARG A 242 5.04 -38.40 9.04
N CYS A 243 4.71 -38.75 7.81
CA CYS A 243 4.87 -37.86 6.66
C CYS A 243 3.82 -36.75 6.69
N VAL A 244 2.57 -37.11 6.99
CA VAL A 244 1.48 -36.14 7.16
C VAL A 244 1.77 -35.23 8.36
N HIS A 245 2.17 -35.79 9.50
CA HIS A 245 2.52 -35.01 10.69
C HIS A 245 3.65 -34.00 10.42
N ARG A 246 4.71 -34.43 9.70
CA ARG A 246 5.83 -33.54 9.33
C ARG A 246 5.40 -32.42 8.39
N SER A 247 4.52 -32.70 7.44
CA SER A 247 3.95 -31.69 6.54
C SER A 247 3.03 -30.74 7.29
N GLY A 248 2.29 -31.25 8.28
CA GLY A 248 1.51 -30.45 9.23
C GLY A 248 2.35 -29.47 10.03
N LEU A 249 3.53 -29.89 10.53
CA LEU A 249 4.47 -29.00 11.21
C LEU A 249 4.97 -27.88 10.30
N ARG A 250 5.25 -28.19 9.02
CA ARG A 250 5.67 -27.18 8.04
C ARG A 250 4.56 -26.16 7.79
N LEU A 251 3.32 -26.61 7.59
CA LEU A 251 2.17 -25.73 7.43
C LEU A 251 1.95 -24.88 8.70
N SER A 252 2.05 -25.47 9.89
CA SER A 252 1.94 -24.75 11.18
C SER A 252 2.95 -23.61 11.26
N SER A 253 4.20 -23.86 10.90
CA SER A 253 5.24 -22.82 10.89
C SER A 253 4.92 -21.69 9.89
N SER A 254 4.44 -22.03 8.67
CA SER A 254 4.00 -21.01 7.71
C SER A 254 2.82 -20.19 8.23
N VAL A 255 1.86 -20.83 8.89
CA VAL A 255 0.68 -20.20 9.48
C VAL A 255 1.06 -19.24 10.60
N GLU A 256 1.93 -19.67 11.52
CA GLU A 256 2.47 -18.83 12.60
C GLU A 256 3.22 -17.61 12.07
N GLN A 257 4.02 -17.78 11.02
CA GLN A 257 4.73 -16.67 10.41
C GLN A 257 3.79 -15.69 9.69
N LEU A 258 2.73 -16.18 9.04
CA LEU A 258 1.71 -15.32 8.45
C LEU A 258 0.97 -14.54 9.53
N SER A 259 0.51 -15.20 10.59
CA SER A 259 -0.18 -14.54 11.70
C SER A 259 0.72 -13.51 12.38
N ALA A 260 1.99 -13.84 12.65
CA ALA A 260 2.94 -12.90 13.23
C ALA A 260 3.16 -11.67 12.34
N THR A 261 3.19 -11.85 11.02
CA THR A 261 3.32 -10.73 10.07
C THR A 261 2.08 -9.82 10.09
N LEU A 262 0.88 -10.42 10.09
CA LEU A 262 -0.37 -9.67 10.17
C LEU A 262 -0.51 -8.91 11.50
N ASP A 263 -0.11 -9.56 12.60
CA ASP A 263 -0.20 -9.01 13.94
C ASP A 263 0.80 -7.87 14.17
N ALA A 264 2.07 -8.07 13.77
CA ALA A 264 3.12 -7.08 13.94
C ALA A 264 2.88 -5.81 13.11
N ASN A 265 2.27 -5.93 11.92
CA ASN A 265 2.13 -4.80 11.00
C ASN A 265 0.75 -4.12 11.06
N PHE A 266 -0.32 -4.82 11.43
CA PHE A 266 -1.68 -4.30 11.26
C PHE A 266 -2.60 -4.46 12.48
N LEU A 267 -2.65 -5.65 13.08
CA LEU A 267 -3.70 -6.00 14.05
C LEU A 267 -3.32 -5.76 15.50
N HIS A 268 -2.05 -5.99 15.87
CA HIS A 268 -1.49 -5.76 17.21
C HIS A 268 -2.29 -6.41 18.36
N VAL A 269 -2.83 -7.61 18.13
CA VAL A 269 -3.56 -8.44 19.10
C VAL A 269 -2.60 -9.05 20.12
N GLY A 270 -1.39 -9.46 19.72
CA GLY A 270 -0.41 -10.09 20.61
C GLY A 270 -0.79 -11.50 21.07
N ALA A 271 -1.52 -12.24 20.22
CA ALA A 271 -2.08 -13.56 20.54
C ALA A 271 -1.69 -14.64 19.50
N GLY A 272 -2.21 -15.86 19.67
CA GLY A 272 -1.92 -16.99 18.78
C GLY A 272 -2.61 -16.87 17.40
N PRO A 273 -2.26 -17.75 16.44
CA PRO A 273 -2.73 -17.67 15.06
C PRO A 273 -4.26 -17.61 14.92
N GLN A 274 -4.99 -18.36 15.76
CA GLN A 274 -6.45 -18.36 15.77
C GLN A 274 -7.02 -16.97 16.05
N GLN A 275 -6.59 -16.34 17.16
CA GLN A 275 -7.12 -15.02 17.54
C GLN A 275 -6.73 -13.94 16.53
N VAL A 276 -5.53 -14.03 15.94
CA VAL A 276 -5.09 -13.09 14.91
C VAL A 276 -5.93 -13.22 13.64
N PHE A 277 -6.24 -14.45 13.18
CA PHE A 277 -7.10 -14.63 12.01
C PHE A 277 -8.56 -14.28 12.28
N ASP A 278 -9.07 -14.52 13.48
CA ASP A 278 -10.41 -14.08 13.88
C ASP A 278 -10.49 -12.54 13.90
N ALA A 279 -9.46 -11.88 14.45
CA ALA A 279 -9.35 -10.42 14.38
C ALA A 279 -9.24 -9.92 12.94
N TYR A 280 -8.48 -10.62 12.07
CA TYR A 280 -8.38 -10.31 10.65
C TYR A 280 -9.75 -10.40 9.95
N ALA A 281 -10.53 -11.45 10.23
CA ALA A 281 -11.89 -11.62 9.73
C ALA A 281 -12.81 -10.48 10.17
N VAL A 282 -12.82 -10.14 11.47
CA VAL A 282 -13.60 -9.03 12.05
C VAL A 282 -13.23 -7.71 11.40
N GLU A 283 -11.93 -7.43 11.27
CA GLU A 283 -11.40 -6.19 10.69
C GLU A 283 -11.82 -6.02 9.22
N HIS A 284 -12.05 -7.13 8.51
CA HIS A 284 -12.51 -7.15 7.12
C HIS A 284 -14.04 -7.35 6.97
N GLY A 285 -14.81 -7.26 8.06
CA GLY A 285 -16.28 -7.35 8.02
C GLY A 285 -16.84 -8.78 7.91
N HIS A 286 -16.02 -9.79 8.18
CA HIS A 286 -16.38 -11.21 8.17
C HIS A 286 -16.42 -11.83 9.59
N GLY A 287 -16.38 -10.98 10.62
CA GLY A 287 -16.56 -11.43 12.01
C GLY A 287 -17.96 -12.00 12.23
N GLN A 288 -18.04 -13.11 12.96
CA GLN A 288 -19.31 -13.67 13.44
C GLN A 288 -19.97 -12.77 14.48
#